data_AF-A0A1H2VT17-F1
#
_entry.id   AF-A0A1H2VT17-F1
#
_cell.length_a   1.000
_cell.length_b   1.000
_cell.length_c   1.000
_cell.angle_alpha   90.00
_cell.angle_beta   90.00
_cell.angle_gamma   90.00
#
_symmetry.space_group_name_H-M   'P 1'
#
loop_
_entity.id
_entity.type
_entity.pdbx_description
1 polymer ?
#
loop_
_entity_poly.entity_id
_entity_poly.type
_entity_poly.pdbx_seq_one_letter_code
_entity_poly.pdbx_strand_id
1 'polypeptide(L)'
;MHGYDFHRQKPIDNYILDFFCNELMLGIEVDGYSHEFLEVYTKDGVKENRMNELGIAVLRFSDEQVLKDMENVIRAIEFYIFEYEKHTPSPYNSRLYLFWNR
;
A
#
# COMPACT_ATOMS: atom_id res chain seq x y z
N MET A 1 -6.90 -12.37 6.37
CA MET A 1 -6.64 -10.97 6.76
C MET A 1 -7.44 -10.09 5.81
N HIS A 2 -8.46 -9.37 6.32
CA HIS A 2 -9.43 -8.48 5.64
C HIS A 2 -10.13 -8.88 4.33
N GLY A 3 -9.72 -9.93 3.61
CA GLY A 3 -10.37 -10.42 2.39
C GLY A 3 -9.95 -9.71 1.10
N TYR A 4 -8.97 -8.81 1.16
CA TYR A 4 -8.44 -8.09 0.00
C TYR A 4 -7.37 -8.89 -0.75
N ASP A 5 -7.48 -8.88 -2.08
CA ASP A 5 -6.52 -9.57 -2.94
C ASP A 5 -5.38 -8.65 -3.39
N PHE A 6 -4.15 -9.14 -3.20
CA PHE A 6 -2.92 -8.47 -3.64
C PHE A 6 -2.27 -9.23 -4.81
N HIS A 7 -1.98 -8.49 -5.87
CA HIS A 7 -1.26 -8.98 -7.04
C HIS A 7 0.21 -8.61 -6.91
N ARG A 8 1.11 -9.59 -7.09
CA ARG A 8 2.55 -9.35 -7.08
C ARG A 8 3.03 -8.76 -8.40
N GLN A 9 4.06 -7.91 -8.34
CA GLN A 9 4.78 -7.34 -9.49
C GLN A 9 3.82 -6.76 -10.54
N LYS A 10 2.91 -5.88 -10.10
CA LYS A 10 1.87 -5.31 -10.95
C LYS A 10 2.47 -4.17 -11.80
N PRO A 11 2.48 -4.27 -13.14
CA PRO A 11 2.82 -3.15 -13.99
C PRO A 11 1.67 -2.13 -13.98
N ILE A 12 1.99 -0.88 -13.71
CA ILE A 12 1.08 0.27 -13.74
C ILE A 12 1.79 1.42 -14.45
N ASP A 13 1.25 1.80 -15.60
CA ASP A 13 1.88 2.79 -16.49
C ASP A 13 3.35 2.40 -16.79
N ASN A 14 4.31 3.28 -16.48
CA ASN A 14 5.74 3.04 -16.69
C ASN A 14 6.46 2.44 -15.47
N TYR A 15 5.71 1.96 -14.47
CA TYR A 15 6.26 1.46 -13.20
C TYR A 15 5.76 0.06 -12.87
N ILE A 16 6.48 -0.64 -11.99
CA ILE A 16 6.05 -1.91 -11.41
C ILE A 16 5.98 -1.71 -9.91
N LEU A 17 4.85 -2.08 -9.30
CA LEU A 17 4.65 -2.16 -7.86
C LEU A 17 4.88 -3.60 -7.39
N ASP A 18 5.56 -3.81 -6.27
CA ASP A 18 5.83 -5.16 -5.75
C ASP A 18 4.55 -5.90 -5.37
N PHE A 19 3.60 -5.17 -4.78
CA PHE A 19 2.25 -5.66 -4.51
C PHE A 19 1.22 -4.58 -4.82
N PHE A 20 0.06 -4.98 -5.34
CA PHE A 20 -1.03 -4.06 -5.65
C PHE A 20 -2.40 -4.67 -5.32
N CYS A 21 -3.21 -3.92 -4.58
CA CYS A 21 -4.61 -4.22 -4.33
C CYS A 21 -5.52 -3.25 -5.10
N ASN A 22 -6.31 -3.79 -6.03
CA ASN A 22 -7.21 -3.00 -6.86
C ASN A 22 -8.38 -2.41 -6.06
N GLU A 23 -8.92 -3.16 -5.11
CA GLU A 23 -10.07 -2.73 -4.30
C GLU A 23 -9.74 -1.57 -3.37
N LEU A 24 -8.49 -1.52 -2.89
CA LEU A 24 -7.98 -0.46 -2.01
C LEU A 24 -7.29 0.67 -2.78
N MET A 25 -7.05 0.49 -4.09
CA MET A 25 -6.15 1.34 -4.87
C MET A 25 -4.80 1.55 -4.16
N LEU A 26 -4.24 0.47 -3.62
CA LEU A 26 -3.05 0.49 -2.77
C LEU A 26 -1.90 -0.29 -3.42
N GLY A 27 -0.79 0.39 -3.63
CA GLY A 27 0.52 -0.17 -3.92
C GLY A 27 1.36 -0.36 -2.66
N ILE A 28 2.14 -1.44 -2.61
CA ILE A 28 3.17 -1.66 -1.59
C ILE A 28 4.50 -1.92 -2.29
N GLU A 29 5.55 -1.27 -1.81
CA GLU A 29 6.92 -1.44 -2.30
C GLU A 29 7.86 -1.81 -1.16
N VAL A 30 8.79 -2.69 -1.46
CA VAL A 30 9.87 -3.06 -0.55
C VAL A 30 11.19 -2.55 -1.13
N ASP A 31 11.79 -1.60 -0.43
CA ASP A 31 12.98 -0.89 -0.88
C ASP A 31 14.24 -1.40 -0.17
N GLY A 32 15.14 -1.98 -0.95
CA GLY A 32 16.50 -2.31 -0.53
C GLY A 32 17.44 -1.22 -1.01
N TYR A 33 17.48 -0.07 -0.32
CA TYR A 33 18.31 1.10 -0.61
C TYR A 33 19.48 0.86 -1.60
N SER A 34 19.34 1.30 -2.85
CA SER A 34 20.48 1.43 -3.77
C SER A 34 21.25 2.72 -3.46
N HIS A 35 22.59 2.64 -3.39
CA HIS A 35 23.53 3.66 -2.89
C HIS A 35 23.56 5.05 -3.59
N GLU A 36 22.59 5.40 -4.45
CA GLU A 36 22.55 6.66 -5.22
C GLU A 36 21.42 7.59 -4.75
N PHE A 37 21.60 8.18 -3.57
CA PHE A 37 20.57 8.94 -2.83
C PHE A 37 19.82 10.04 -3.62
N LEU A 38 20.49 10.76 -4.53
CA LEU A 38 19.88 11.93 -5.19
C LEU A 38 19.00 11.56 -6.40
N GLU A 39 19.46 10.59 -7.20
CA GLU A 39 18.73 10.12 -8.38
C GLU A 39 17.53 9.26 -7.99
N VAL A 40 17.69 8.43 -6.95
CA VAL A 40 16.62 7.64 -6.35
C VAL A 40 15.52 8.55 -5.79
N TYR A 41 15.87 9.55 -4.97
CA TYR A 41 14.89 10.47 -4.39
C TYR A 41 14.05 11.21 -5.45
N THR A 42 14.69 11.67 -6.52
CA THR A 42 13.99 12.40 -7.60
C THR A 42 13.05 11.46 -8.37
N LYS A 43 13.49 10.22 -8.67
CA LYS A 43 12.67 9.22 -9.36
C LYS A 43 11.50 8.75 -8.49
N ASP A 44 11.72 8.60 -7.18
CA ASP A 44 10.69 8.19 -6.23
C ASP A 44 9.59 9.25 -6.11
N GLY A 45 9.97 10.53 -6.00
CA GLY A 45 8.98 11.61 -5.97
C GLY A 45 8.15 11.71 -7.25
N VAL A 46 8.76 11.50 -8.43
CA VAL A 46 8.03 11.47 -9.71
C VAL A 46 7.07 10.28 -9.76
N LYS A 47 7.53 9.10 -9.32
CA LYS A 47 6.70 7.89 -9.27
C LYS A 47 5.52 8.05 -8.33
N GLU A 48 5.76 8.55 -7.12
CA GLU A 48 4.72 8.78 -6.12
C GLU A 48 3.66 9.78 -6.62
N ASN A 49 4.10 10.89 -7.20
CA ASN A 49 3.19 11.86 -7.82
C ASN A 49 2.36 11.19 -8.93
N ARG A 50 2.97 10.37 -9.79
CA ARG A 50 2.26 9.68 -10.85
C ARG A 50 1.25 8.67 -10.33
N MET A 51 1.58 7.92 -9.28
CA MET A 51 0.64 6.99 -8.65
C MET A 51 -0.53 7.74 -8.02
N ASN A 52 -0.27 8.87 -7.34
CA ASN A 52 -1.30 9.72 -6.76
C ASN A 52 -2.26 10.29 -7.84
N GLU A 53 -1.75 10.69 -9.00
CA GLU A 53 -2.59 11.10 -10.15
C GLU A 53 -3.51 9.99 -10.65
N LEU A 54 -3.09 8.73 -10.53
CA LEU A 54 -3.89 7.55 -10.88
C LEU A 54 -4.85 7.13 -9.74
N GLY A 55 -4.86 7.87 -8.63
CA GLY A 55 -5.65 7.55 -7.43
C GLY A 55 -5.08 6.39 -6.62
N ILE A 56 -3.80 6.05 -6.82
CA ILE A 56 -3.12 4.93 -6.17
C ILE A 56 -2.27 5.47 -5.02
N ALA A 57 -2.57 5.03 -3.80
CA ALA A 57 -1.69 5.25 -2.65
C ALA A 57 -0.53 4.26 -2.67
N VAL A 58 0.64 4.66 -2.17
CA VAL A 58 1.82 3.78 -2.09
C VAL A 58 2.36 3.75 -0.66
N LEU A 59 2.48 2.56 -0.09
CA LEU A 59 3.22 2.32 1.16
C LEU A 59 4.57 1.70 0.84
N ARG A 60 5.66 2.35 1.29
CA ARG A 60 7.03 1.86 1.09
C ARG A 60 7.60 1.39 2.41
N PHE A 61 8.20 0.20 2.41
CA PHE A 61 8.90 -0.37 3.56
C PHE A 61 10.34 -0.70 3.16
N SER A 62 11.31 -0.48 4.05
CA SER A 62 12.66 -0.94 3.79
C SER A 62 12.77 -2.46 3.99
N ASP A 63 13.76 -3.09 3.35
CA ASP A 63 14.12 -4.49 3.61
C ASP A 63 14.30 -4.77 5.11
N GLU A 64 14.90 -3.83 5.84
CA GLU A 64 15.10 -3.96 7.28
C GLU A 64 13.76 -3.97 8.04
N GLN A 65 12.81 -3.11 7.68
CA GLN A 65 11.48 -3.12 8.29
C GLN A 65 10.77 -4.45 8.02
N VAL A 66 10.81 -4.94 6.78
CA VAL A 66 10.19 -6.22 6.42
C VAL A 66 10.85 -7.39 7.16
N LEU A 67 12.18 -7.40 7.28
CA LEU A 67 12.93 -8.50 7.88
C LEU A 67 12.93 -8.48 9.41
N LYS A 68 12.91 -7.30 10.04
CA LYS A 68 13.10 -7.16 11.49
C LYS A 68 11.87 -6.65 12.23
N ASP A 69 10.89 -6.10 11.53
CA ASP A 69 9.74 -5.42 12.14
C ASP A 69 8.44 -5.63 11.34
N MET A 70 8.19 -6.88 10.96
CA MET A 70 7.01 -7.29 10.18
C MET A 70 5.69 -6.88 10.87
N GLU A 71 5.65 -6.85 12.20
CA GLU A 71 4.45 -6.41 12.92
C GLU A 71 4.10 -4.95 12.64
N ASN A 72 5.08 -4.04 12.58
CA ASN A 72 4.81 -2.65 12.20
C ASN A 72 4.41 -2.52 10.73
N VAL A 73 4.97 -3.33 9.84
CA VAL A 73 4.56 -3.38 8.43
C VAL A 73 3.07 -3.76 8.34
N ILE A 74 2.65 -4.82 9.03
CA ILE A 74 1.25 -5.26 9.07
C ILE A 74 0.36 -4.18 9.67
N ARG A 75 0.74 -3.58 10.80
CA ARG A 75 -0.03 -2.50 11.44
C ARG A 75 -0.25 -1.31 10.51
N ALA A 76 0.76 -0.93 9.73
CA ALA A 76 0.64 0.17 8.78
C ALA A 76 -0.38 -0.15 7.65
N ILE A 77 -0.35 -1.38 7.14
CA ILE A 77 -1.31 -1.85 6.13
C ILE A 77 -2.73 -1.92 6.71
N GLU A 78 -2.89 -2.46 7.93
CA GLU A 78 -4.18 -2.52 8.62
C GLU A 78 -4.76 -1.13 8.90
N PHE A 79 -3.91 -0.18 9.31
CA PHE A 79 -4.33 1.21 9.51
C PHE A 79 -4.82 1.85 8.21
N TYR A 80 -4.13 1.62 7.10
CA TYR A 80 -4.59 2.09 5.79
C TYR A 80 -5.96 1.50 5.43
N ILE A 81 -6.13 0.18 5.59
CA ILE A 81 -7.40 -0.50 5.32
C ILE A 81 -8.52 0.09 6.19
N PHE A 82 -8.27 0.28 7.47
CA PHE A 82 -9.24 0.85 8.40
C PHE A 82 -9.70 2.25 7.98
N GLU A 83 -8.76 3.15 7.64
CA GLU A 83 -9.10 4.50 7.18
C GLU A 83 -9.81 4.47 5.82
N TYR A 84 -9.42 3.57 4.91
CA TYR A 84 -10.09 3.40 3.62
C TYR A 84 -11.56 2.98 3.80
N GLU A 85 -11.81 1.94 4.61
CA GLU A 85 -13.16 1.41 4.83
C GLU A 85 -14.07 2.41 5.58
N LYS A 86 -13.49 3.26 6.44
CA LYS A 86 -14.23 4.33 7.13
C LYS A 86 -14.79 5.37 6.16
N HIS A 87 -14.07 5.68 5.09
CA HIS A 87 -14.47 6.68 4.10
C HIS A 87 -15.18 6.07 2.88
N THR A 88 -15.01 4.77 2.66
CA THR A 88 -15.61 4.02 1.56
C THR A 88 -16.28 2.75 2.12
N PRO A 89 -17.53 2.85 2.60
CA PRO A 89 -18.22 1.67 3.12
C PRO A 89 -18.45 0.68 1.98
N SER A 90 -17.65 -0.38 1.96
CA SER A 90 -17.80 -1.48 1.00
C SER A 90 -19.18 -2.14 1.19
N PRO A 91 -19.93 -2.41 0.10
CA PRO A 91 -21.18 -3.17 0.18
C PRO A 91 -20.99 -4.61 0.67
N TYR A 92 -19.76 -5.14 0.69
CA TYR A 92 -19.44 -6.46 1.24
C TYR A 92 -19.20 -6.44 2.76
N ASN A 93 -18.85 -5.29 3.35
CA ASN A 93 -18.39 -5.21 4.75
C ASN A 93 -19.42 -4.61 5.73
N SER A 94 -20.64 -4.35 5.26
CA SER A 94 -21.72 -3.75 6.07
C SER A 94 -22.12 -4.60 7.28
N ARG A 95 -21.79 -5.90 7.31
CA ARG A 95 -22.01 -6.77 8.48
C ARG A 95 -20.91 -6.67 9.53
N LEU A 96 -19.64 -6.50 9.16
CA LEU A 96 -18.52 -6.48 10.12
C LEU A 96 -18.37 -5.13 10.82
N TYR A 97 -18.70 -4.02 10.14
CA TYR A 97 -18.77 -2.68 10.75
C TYR A 97 -19.75 -2.57 11.91
N LEU A 98 -20.84 -3.34 11.88
CA LEU A 98 -21.83 -3.40 12.97
C LEU A 98 -21.36 -4.25 14.16
N PHE A 99 -20.39 -5.14 13.98
CA PHE A 99 -19.83 -5.98 15.05
C PHE A 99 -18.70 -5.30 15.82
N TRP A 100 -17.91 -4.42 15.18
CA TRP A 100 -16.82 -3.69 15.84
C TRP A 100 -17.26 -2.42 16.57
N ASN A 101 -18.41 -1.84 16.19
CA ASN A 101 -18.98 -0.64 16.83
C ASN A 101 -20.07 -0.97 17.86
N ARG A 102 -19.99 -2.13 18.52
CA ARG A 102 -20.94 -2.56 19.56
C ARG A 102 -20.24 -2.95 20.85
#